data_AF-A0AAN6RNZ6-F1
#
_entry.id   AF-A0AAN6RNZ6-F1
#
_cell.length_a   1.000
_cell.length_b   1.000
_cell.length_c   1.000
_cell.angle_alpha   90.00
_cell.angle_beta   90.00
_cell.angle_gamma   90.00
#
_symmetry.space_group_name_H-M   'P 1'
#
loop_
_entity.id
_entity.type
_entity.pdbx_description
1 polymer ?
#
loop_
_entity_poly.entity_id
_entity_poly.type
_entity_poly.pdbx_seq_one_letter_code
_entity_poly.pdbx_strand_id
1 'polypeptide(L)'
;SPSHRPLALPALPSQIESQQQTIHVNGAPLVLDALGPMVVNRDGTISRIANWHEMAPVERENTLRILGKRNQLRLGNLRAGLAADAAAAAGGNGSGGGGDGGAADGGEKGGQQ
;
A
#
# COMPACT_ATOMS: atom_id res chain seq x y z
N SER A 1 8.70 5.62 45.77
CA SER A 1 8.31 5.85 44.37
C SER A 1 7.36 4.74 43.93
N PRO A 2 6.13 5.03 43.47
CA PRO A 2 5.23 3.99 42.98
C PRO A 2 5.60 3.60 41.54
N SER A 3 5.72 2.30 41.30
CA SER A 3 6.06 1.71 40.00
C SER A 3 4.87 1.87 39.04
N HIS A 4 5.07 2.57 37.91
CA HIS A 4 4.06 2.65 36.85
C HIS A 4 3.92 1.28 36.18
N ARG A 5 2.85 0.56 36.51
CA ARG A 5 2.43 -0.63 35.77
C ARG A 5 1.92 -0.16 34.40
N PRO A 6 2.51 -0.59 33.27
CA PRO A 6 2.06 -0.15 31.96
C PRO A 6 0.61 -0.59 31.76
N LEU A 7 -0.26 0.38 31.43
CA LEU A 7 -1.63 0.12 31.06
C LEU A 7 -1.62 -0.73 29.78
N ALA A 8 -2.17 -1.94 29.86
CA ALA A 8 -2.37 -2.77 28.68
C ALA A 8 -3.39 -2.11 27.77
N LEU A 9 -3.08 -2.07 26.47
CA LEU A 9 -4.03 -1.68 25.44
C LEU A 9 -5.25 -2.63 25.50
N PRO A 10 -6.47 -2.13 25.27
CA PRO A 10 -7.64 -3.00 25.15
C PRO A 10 -7.40 -4.02 24.03
N ALA A 11 -7.80 -5.27 24.27
CA ALA A 11 -7.75 -6.31 23.25
C ALA A 11 -8.52 -5.84 22.02
N LEU A 12 -7.93 -5.97 20.82
CA LEU A 12 -8.67 -5.80 19.58
C LEU A 12 -9.90 -6.72 19.64
N PRO A 13 -11.09 -6.27 19.21
CA PRO A 13 -12.25 -7.14 19.14
C PRO A 13 -11.87 -8.38 18.32
N SER A 14 -11.98 -9.54 18.95
CA SER A 14 -11.95 -10.84 18.29
C SER A 14 -13.08 -10.83 17.27
N GLN A 15 -12.77 -11.20 16.03
CA GLN A 15 -13.56 -10.89 14.83
C GLN A 15 -13.46 -9.41 14.43
N ILE A 16 -12.98 -9.20 13.21
CA ILE A 16 -13.54 -8.16 12.36
C ILE A 16 -15.04 -8.52 12.25
N GLU A 17 -15.84 -8.15 13.25
CA GLU A 17 -17.23 -7.87 12.98
C GLU A 17 -17.14 -6.79 11.93
N SER A 18 -17.49 -7.13 10.69
CA SER A 18 -17.66 -6.19 9.61
C SER A 18 -18.73 -5.22 10.08
N GLN A 19 -18.33 -4.21 10.85
CA GLN A 19 -19.18 -3.10 11.23
C GLN A 19 -19.52 -2.45 9.89
N GLN A 20 -20.70 -2.81 9.37
CA GLN A 20 -21.21 -2.36 8.09
C GLN A 20 -21.39 -0.85 8.19
N GLN A 21 -20.30 -0.12 7.91
CA GLN A 21 -20.30 1.33 7.96
C GLN A 21 -21.24 1.81 6.85
N THR A 22 -22.38 2.36 7.24
CA THR A 22 -23.36 2.85 6.28
C THR A 22 -23.02 4.28 5.92
N ILE A 23 -22.58 4.50 4.69
CA ILE A 23 -22.30 5.83 4.14
C ILE A 23 -23.54 6.30 3.38
N HIS A 24 -24.01 7.52 3.64
CA HIS A 24 -25.12 8.09 2.89
C HIS A 24 -24.57 8.78 1.63
N VAL A 25 -24.91 8.26 0.45
CA VAL A 25 -24.54 8.87 -0.85
C VAL A 25 -25.82 9.39 -1.50
N ASN A 26 -25.89 10.69 -1.77
CA ASN A 26 -27.10 11.36 -2.29
C ASN A 26 -28.38 11.11 -1.44
N GLY A 27 -28.20 10.91 -0.13
CA GLY A 27 -29.31 10.61 0.80
C GLY A 27 -29.69 9.13 0.91
N ALA A 28 -29.08 8.23 0.12
CA ALA A 28 -29.31 6.80 0.23
C ALA A 28 -28.25 6.12 1.12
N PRO A 29 -28.65 5.36 2.16
CA PRO A 29 -27.72 4.58 2.98
C PRO A 29 -27.11 3.44 2.17
N LEU A 30 -25.78 3.39 2.07
CA LEU A 30 -25.05 2.34 1.36
C LEU A 30 -23.96 1.77 2.27
N VAL A 31 -23.98 0.45 2.46
CA VAL A 31 -22.96 -0.27 3.24
C VAL A 31 -21.60 -0.14 2.55
N LEU A 32 -20.56 0.22 3.31
CA LEU A 32 -19.20 0.46 2.83
C LEU A 32 -18.66 -0.71 2.01
N ASP A 33 -18.93 -1.95 2.41
CA ASP A 33 -18.55 -3.17 1.69
C ASP A 33 -19.22 -3.31 0.31
N ALA A 34 -20.40 -2.71 0.12
CA ALA A 34 -21.14 -2.73 -1.15
C ALA A 34 -20.60 -1.71 -2.17
N LEU A 35 -19.71 -0.82 -1.75
CA LEU A 35 -19.23 0.27 -2.59
C LEU A 35 -18.14 -0.15 -3.59
N GLY A 36 -17.56 -1.34 -3.47
CA GLY A 36 -16.58 -1.86 -4.42
C GLY A 36 -15.21 -1.17 -4.43
N PRO A 37 -14.33 -1.55 -5.37
CA PRO A 37 -12.94 -1.12 -5.38
C PRO A 37 -12.78 0.31 -5.90
N MET A 38 -11.67 0.94 -5.52
CA MET A 38 -11.26 2.26 -5.97
C MET A 38 -10.39 2.19 -7.24
N VAL A 39 -10.49 3.19 -8.09
CA VAL A 39 -9.80 3.33 -9.38
C VAL A 39 -8.92 4.56 -9.33
N VAL A 40 -7.66 4.41 -9.75
CA VAL A 40 -6.78 5.55 -10.03
C VAL A 40 -6.99 5.98 -11.47
N ASN A 41 -7.37 7.25 -11.66
CA ASN A 41 -7.61 7.84 -12.96
C ASN A 41 -6.31 8.39 -13.57
N ARG A 42 -6.38 8.77 -14.86
CA ARG A 42 -5.23 9.28 -15.61
C ARG A 42 -4.74 10.65 -15.10
N ASP A 43 -5.66 11.44 -14.57
CA ASP A 43 -5.42 12.76 -13.99
C ASP A 43 -4.92 12.69 -12.53
N GLY A 44 -4.75 11.48 -11.99
CA GLY A 44 -4.33 11.24 -10.61
C GLY A 44 -5.44 11.34 -9.56
N THR A 45 -6.67 11.61 -9.98
CA THR A 45 -7.83 11.51 -9.08
C THR A 45 -8.14 10.05 -8.77
N ILE A 46 -8.91 9.83 -7.71
CA ILE A 46 -9.38 8.51 -7.31
C ILE A 46 -10.90 8.49 -7.40
N SER A 47 -11.46 7.50 -8.07
CA SER A 47 -12.91 7.33 -8.21
C SER A 47 -13.34 5.92 -7.84
N ARG A 48 -14.63 5.74 -7.60
CA ARG A 48 -15.27 4.45 -7.36
C ARG A 48 -15.94 3.95 -8.64
N ILE A 49 -16.07 2.63 -8.79
CA ILE A 49 -16.88 2.05 -9.86
C ILE A 49 -18.37 2.18 -9.50
N ALA A 50 -19.08 3.09 -10.16
CA ALA A 50 -20.46 3.44 -9.81
C ALA A 50 -21.42 2.24 -9.93
N ASN A 51 -21.29 1.45 -10.99
CA ASN A 51 -22.14 0.30 -11.29
C ASN A 51 -21.68 -1.00 -10.60
N TRP A 52 -20.76 -0.95 -9.63
CA TRP A 52 -20.17 -2.15 -9.01
C TRP A 52 -21.22 -3.15 -8.48
N HIS A 53 -22.24 -2.63 -7.84
CA HIS A 53 -23.33 -3.40 -7.25
C HIS A 53 -24.24 -4.08 -8.30
N GLU A 54 -24.27 -3.56 -9.53
CA GLU A 54 -25.03 -4.12 -10.65
C GLU A 54 -24.23 -5.19 -11.41
N MET A 55 -22.90 -5.22 -11.27
CA MET A 55 -22.04 -6.18 -11.96
C MET A 55 -22.28 -7.62 -11.50
N ALA A 56 -22.29 -8.56 -12.43
CA ALA A 56 -22.37 -9.98 -12.14
C ALA A 56 -21.07 -10.48 -11.48
N PRO A 57 -21.10 -11.62 -10.74
CA PRO A 57 -19.91 -12.13 -10.05
C PRO A 57 -18.68 -12.31 -10.95
N VAL A 58 -18.87 -12.84 -12.16
CA VAL A 58 -17.79 -13.03 -13.15
C VAL A 58 -17.20 -11.72 -13.68
N GLU A 59 -18.02 -10.66 -13.76
CA GLU A 59 -17.55 -9.33 -14.18
C GLU A 59 -16.77 -8.65 -13.05
N ARG A 60 -17.23 -8.79 -11.81
CA ARG A 60 -16.54 -8.31 -10.62
C ARG A 60 -15.16 -8.95 -10.47
N GLU A 61 -15.08 -10.27 -10.66
CA GLU A 61 -13.81 -11.00 -10.61
C GLU A 61 -12.81 -10.51 -11.66
N ASN A 62 -13.27 -10.38 -12.91
CA ASN A 62 -12.45 -9.85 -14.00
C ASN A 62 -11.98 -8.42 -13.73
N THR A 63 -12.86 -7.60 -13.15
CA THR A 63 -12.54 -6.22 -12.76
C THR A 63 -11.43 -6.19 -11.73
N LEU A 64 -11.55 -6.96 -10.65
CA LEU A 64 -10.53 -7.03 -9.59
C LEU A 64 -9.18 -7.50 -10.13
N ARG A 65 -9.18 -8.53 -10.99
CA ARG A 65 -7.96 -9.10 -11.60
C ARG A 65 -7.15 -8.06 -12.38
N ILE A 66 -7.83 -7.17 -13.09
CA ILE A 66 -7.18 -6.17 -13.96
C ILE A 66 -6.88 -4.88 -13.19
N LEU A 67 -7.81 -4.47 -12.32
CA LEU A 67 -7.76 -3.18 -11.65
C LEU A 67 -6.54 -3.02 -10.74
N GLY A 68 -6.15 -4.07 -10.01
CA GLY A 68 -4.97 -4.02 -9.15
C GLY A 68 -3.70 -3.64 -9.92
N LYS A 69 -3.45 -4.33 -11.05
CA LYS A 69 -2.29 -4.06 -11.91
C LYS A 69 -2.31 -2.65 -12.50
N ARG A 70 -3.47 -2.19 -12.98
CA ARG A 70 -3.62 -0.86 -13.58
C ARG A 70 -3.43 0.25 -12.55
N ASN A 71 -4.01 0.11 -11.36
CA ASN A 71 -3.86 1.09 -10.29
C ASN A 71 -2.41 1.18 -9.82
N GLN A 72 -1.72 0.04 -9.68
CA GLN A 72 -0.29 0.02 -9.32
C GLN A 72 0.57 0.72 -10.39
N LEU A 73 0.36 0.41 -11.67
CA LEU A 73 1.06 1.05 -12.78
C LEU A 73 0.84 2.57 -12.76
N ARG A 74 -0.43 3.00 -12.71
CA ARG A 74 -0.79 4.42 -12.71
C ARG A 74 -0.21 5.16 -11.54
N LEU A 75 -0.32 4.60 -10.34
CA LEU A 75 0.21 5.22 -9.13
C LEU A 75 1.74 5.33 -9.18
N GLY A 76 2.42 4.30 -9.69
CA GLY A 76 3.87 4.34 -9.90
C GLY A 76 4.29 5.44 -10.87
N ASN A 77 3.64 5.51 -12.03
CA ASN A 77 3.91 6.53 -13.03
C ASN A 77 3.64 7.95 -12.53
N LEU A 78 2.49 8.17 -11.90
CA LEU A 78 2.12 9.48 -11.36
C LEU A 78 3.10 9.94 -10.27
N ARG A 79 3.57 9.02 -9.40
CA ARG A 79 4.61 9.33 -8.41
C ARG A 79 5.96 9.67 -9.06
N ALA A 80 6.27 9.08 -10.21
CA ALA A 80 7.46 9.38 -10.99
C ALA A 80 7.31 10.63 -11.89
N GLY A 81 6.16 11.32 -11.85
CA GLY A 81 5.90 12.46 -12.75
C GLY A 81 5.67 12.07 -14.22
N LEU A 82 5.40 10.79 -14.49
CA LEU A 82 5.13 10.25 -15.82
C LEU A 82 3.63 10.21 -16.10
N ALA A 83 3.27 10.07 -17.38
CA ALA A 83 1.89 9.83 -17.78
C ALA A 83 1.36 8.53 -17.14
N ALA A 84 0.15 8.55 -16.60
CA ALA A 84 -0.38 7.45 -15.80
C ALA A 84 -0.39 6.08 -16.50
N ASP A 85 -0.67 6.03 -17.81
CA ASP A 85 -0.67 4.78 -18.59
C ASP A 85 0.66 4.53 -19.32
N ALA A 86 1.74 5.25 -18.98
CA ALA A 86 3.07 4.97 -19.54
C ALA A 86 3.45 3.52 -19.27
N ALA A 87 4.01 2.83 -20.26
CA ALA A 87 4.57 1.52 -20.05
C ALA A 87 5.65 1.64 -18.97
N ALA A 88 5.63 0.74 -17.98
CA ALA A 88 6.65 0.73 -16.94
C ALA A 88 8.02 0.68 -17.64
N ALA A 89 8.79 1.74 -17.50
CA ALA A 89 10.17 1.74 -17.96
C ALA A 89 10.86 0.59 -17.22
N ALA A 90 11.23 -0.45 -17.95
CA ALA A 90 11.97 -1.57 -17.41
C ALA A 90 13.32 -1.06 -16.89
N GLY A 91 13.48 -0.89 -15.58
CA GLY A 91 14.79 -0.65 -14.97
C GLY A 91 14.77 0.18 -13.70
N GLY A 92 15.17 -0.43 -12.58
CA GLY A 92 15.40 0.27 -11.32
C GLY A 92 15.69 -0.67 -10.13
N ASN A 93 16.68 -1.54 -10.30
CA ASN A 93 17.27 -2.39 -9.27
C ASN A 93 17.72 -1.57 -8.04
N GLY A 94 17.20 -1.88 -6.85
CA GLY A 94 17.76 -1.47 -5.55
C GLY A 94 17.67 -2.71 -4.64
N SER A 95 18.74 -3.29 -4.13
CA SER A 95 19.89 -2.67 -3.48
C SER A 95 21.10 -3.59 -3.59
N GLY A 96 22.15 -3.13 -4.26
CA GLY A 96 23.53 -3.58 -4.07
C GLY A 96 24.40 -2.35 -3.98
N GLY A 97 25.18 -2.21 -2.90
CA GLY A 97 26.15 -1.12 -2.76
C GLY A 97 26.40 -0.65 -1.33
N GLY A 98 26.84 -1.54 -0.44
CA GLY A 98 27.59 -1.18 0.77
C GLY A 98 29.02 -1.67 0.62
N GLY A 99 29.77 -1.06 -0.30
CA GLY A 99 31.22 -1.21 -0.38
C GLY A 99 31.87 -0.23 0.59
N ASP A 100 32.37 -0.74 1.71
CA ASP A 100 33.44 -0.08 2.45
C ASP A 100 34.74 -0.78 2.05
N GLY A 101 35.51 -0.09 1.22
CA GLY A 101 36.90 -0.40 0.99
C GLY A 101 37.70 0.86 1.20
N GLY A 102 38.63 0.84 2.16
CA GLY A 102 39.78 1.72 2.15
C GLY A 102 40.36 2.08 3.51
N ALA A 103 41.52 1.49 3.83
CA ALA A 103 42.71 2.06 4.48
C ALA A 103 43.37 0.98 5.37
N ALA A 104 44.44 0.31 4.95
CA ALA A 104 45.83 0.79 4.92
C ALA A 104 46.45 0.99 6.33
N ASP A 105 47.43 0.12 6.60
CA ASP A 105 48.77 0.46 7.14
C ASP A 105 48.94 0.93 8.60
N GLY A 106 49.94 0.35 9.27
CA GLY A 106 50.46 0.81 10.57
C GLY A 106 50.72 -0.32 11.59
N GLY A 107 51.98 -0.71 11.75
CA GLY A 107 52.41 -1.81 12.62
C GLY A 107 52.59 -1.51 14.11
N GLU A 108 53.14 -2.54 14.78
CA GLU A 108 53.95 -2.52 16.01
C GLU A 108 53.28 -2.10 17.33
N LYS A 109 53.09 -3.07 18.26
CA LYS A 109 53.59 -3.21 19.67
C LYS A 109 53.24 -4.65 20.11
N GLY A 110 54.06 -5.53 20.66
CA GLY A 110 55.00 -5.41 21.78
C GLY A 110 54.50 -6.27 22.96
N GLY A 111 55.29 -7.23 23.44
CA GLY A 111 55.13 -7.92 24.75
C GLY A 111 54.51 -9.33 24.69
N GLN A 112 55.30 -10.40 24.76
CA GLN A 112 55.71 -11.11 25.99
C GLN A 112 54.53 -11.54 26.88
N GLN A 113 54.25 -12.84 26.89
CA GLN A 113 54.46 -13.75 28.03
C GLN A 113 54.39 -15.20 27.56
#